data_AF-A0A9E3W800-F1
#
_entry.id   AF-A0A9E3W800-F1
#
_cell.length_a   1.000
_cell.length_b   1.000
_cell.length_c   1.000
_cell.angle_alpha   90.00
_cell.angle_beta   90.00
_cell.angle_gamma   90.00
#
_symmetry.space_group_name_H-M   'P 1'
#
loop_
_entity.id
_entity.type
_entity.pdbx_description
1 polymer ?
#
loop_
_entity_poly.entity_id
_entity_poly.type
_entity_poly.pdbx_seq_one_letter_code
_entity_poly.pdbx_strand_id
1 'polypeptide(L)'
;MAEERTERAQAVQARHTDELMAKAHVQGVAVGLAKEAGQYTGDVAIVVMVDQKVPVDQLAPEDVIPHELEGVRVDVQEMGIFSAQ
;
A
#
# COMPACT_ATOMS: atom_id res chain seq x y z
N MET A 1 -1.30 9.73 19.82
CA MET A 1 -0.03 9.16 19.28
C MET A 1 -0.28 8.23 18.10
N ALA A 2 -1.10 7.17 18.23
CA ALA A 2 -1.47 6.32 17.09
C ALA A 2 -2.45 7.00 16.12
N GLU A 3 -3.41 7.77 16.65
CA GLU A 3 -4.39 8.54 15.84
C GLU A 3 -3.70 9.53 14.90
N GLU A 4 -2.74 10.32 15.40
CA GLU A 4 -2.02 11.33 14.60
C GLU A 4 -1.25 10.74 13.41
N ARG A 5 -0.67 9.53 13.58
CA ARG A 5 -0.01 8.82 12.46
C ARG A 5 -1.01 8.35 11.42
N THR A 6 -2.18 7.88 11.86
CA THR A 6 -3.29 7.47 10.98
C THR A 6 -3.86 8.65 10.22
N GLU A 7 -4.10 9.78 10.86
CA GLU A 7 -4.59 11.00 10.21
C GLU A 7 -3.62 11.50 9.15
N ARG A 8 -2.32 11.51 9.46
CA ARG A 8 -1.28 11.85 8.47
C ARG A 8 -1.27 10.86 7.31
N ALA A 9 -1.32 9.56 7.59
CA ALA A 9 -1.36 8.54 6.55
C ALA A 9 -2.62 8.65 5.68
N GLN A 10 -3.77 9.01 6.24
CA GLN A 10 -5.00 9.27 5.48
C GLN A 10 -4.89 10.51 4.59
N ALA A 11 -4.29 11.60 5.10
CA ALA A 11 -4.08 12.79 4.30
C ALA A 11 -3.13 12.54 3.11
N VAL A 12 -2.04 11.80 3.34
CA VAL A 12 -1.11 11.40 2.27
C VAL A 12 -1.79 10.42 1.32
N GLN A 13 -2.47 9.38 1.82
CA GLN A 13 -3.22 8.44 1.00
C GLN A 13 -4.21 9.17 0.10
N ALA A 14 -5.02 10.10 0.62
CA ALA A 14 -6.01 10.82 -0.18
C ALA A 14 -5.38 11.65 -1.31
N ARG A 15 -4.17 12.18 -1.12
CA ARG A 15 -3.43 12.94 -2.15
C ARG A 15 -2.85 12.05 -3.25
N HIS A 16 -2.40 10.85 -2.87
CA HIS A 16 -1.72 9.91 -3.78
C HIS A 16 -2.64 8.81 -4.30
N THR A 17 -3.88 8.70 -3.81
CA THR A 17 -4.81 7.62 -4.19
C THR A 17 -5.04 7.61 -5.69
N ASP A 18 -5.31 8.76 -6.31
CA ASP A 18 -5.56 8.83 -7.75
C ASP A 18 -4.35 8.38 -8.58
N GLU A 19 -3.14 8.77 -8.17
CA GLU A 19 -1.90 8.35 -8.84
C GLU A 19 -1.65 6.85 -8.65
N LEU A 20 -1.80 6.34 -7.43
CA LEU A 20 -1.59 4.94 -7.12
C LEU A 20 -2.61 4.05 -7.84
N MET A 21 -3.88 4.45 -7.87
CA MET A 21 -4.95 3.73 -8.58
C MET A 21 -4.76 3.75 -10.11
N ALA A 22 -3.95 4.67 -10.65
CA ALA A 22 -3.61 4.69 -12.08
C ALA A 22 -2.49 3.71 -12.45
N LYS A 23 -1.71 3.20 -11.47
CA LYS A 23 -0.63 2.23 -11.71
C LYS A 23 -1.19 0.86 -12.08
N ALA A 24 -0.44 0.14 -12.91
CA ALA A 24 -0.76 -1.25 -13.22
C ALA A 24 -0.85 -2.10 -11.94
N HIS A 25 -1.74 -3.09 -11.95
CA HIS A 25 -1.96 -4.05 -10.86
C HIS A 25 -2.60 -3.49 -9.59
N VAL A 26 -2.75 -2.18 -9.41
CA VAL A 26 -3.37 -1.60 -8.22
C VAL A 26 -4.90 -1.76 -8.27
N GLN A 27 -5.43 -2.42 -7.25
CA GLN A 27 -6.87 -2.67 -7.08
C GLN A 27 -7.48 -1.77 -6.00
N GLY A 28 -6.69 -1.31 -5.04
CA GLY A 28 -7.17 -0.44 -3.98
C GLY A 28 -6.06 0.13 -3.12
N VAL A 29 -6.35 1.25 -2.47
CA VAL A 29 -5.45 1.93 -1.53
C VAL A 29 -6.19 2.20 -0.24
N ALA A 30 -5.63 1.77 0.89
CA ALA A 30 -6.20 1.96 2.22
C ALA A 30 -5.12 2.41 3.21
N VAL A 31 -5.55 2.88 4.38
CA VAL A 31 -4.64 3.11 5.52
C VAL A 31 -4.87 2.00 6.54
N GLY A 32 -3.80 1.35 6.96
CA GLY A 32 -3.87 0.22 7.88
C GLY A 32 -2.55 -0.01 8.60
N LEU A 33 -2.42 -1.17 9.22
CA LEU A 33 -1.18 -1.60 9.85
C LEU A 33 -0.29 -2.28 8.81
N ALA A 34 0.98 -1.89 8.75
CA ALA A 34 1.96 -2.52 7.87
C ALA A 34 2.14 -3.99 8.25
N LYS A 35 2.29 -4.83 7.23
CA LYS A 35 2.47 -6.27 7.40
C LYS A 35 3.88 -6.67 6.96
N GLU A 36 4.66 -7.23 7.87
CA GLU A 36 5.99 -7.78 7.57
C GLU A 36 5.97 -9.29 7.78
N ALA A 37 6.45 -10.05 6.78
CA ALA A 37 6.54 -11.51 6.85
C ALA A 37 5.23 -12.22 7.29
N GLY A 38 4.07 -11.65 6.95
CA GLY A 38 2.77 -12.21 7.34
C GLY A 38 2.18 -11.67 8.64
N GLN A 39 2.92 -10.86 9.40
CA GLN A 39 2.52 -10.37 10.72
C GLN A 39 2.32 -8.84 10.72
N TYR A 40 1.31 -8.36 11.43
CA TYR A 40 1.11 -6.93 11.62
C TYR A 40 2.18 -6.37 12.55
N THR A 41 2.87 -5.33 12.10
CA THR A 41 3.99 -4.69 12.81
C THR A 41 3.53 -3.66 13.84
N GLY A 42 2.25 -3.27 13.82
CA GLY A 42 1.70 -2.22 14.69
C GLY A 42 2.00 -0.79 14.19
N ASP A 43 2.82 -0.64 13.15
CA ASP A 43 3.06 0.63 12.49
C ASP A 43 1.99 0.94 11.44
N VAL A 44 1.57 2.20 11.40
CA VAL A 44 0.61 2.69 10.41
C VAL A 44 1.31 2.84 9.06
N ALA A 45 0.68 2.31 8.01
CA ALA A 45 1.14 2.43 6.63
C ALA A 45 -0.03 2.59 5.66
N ILE A 46 0.30 3.09 4.47
CA ILE A 46 -0.60 3.09 3.31
C ILE A 46 -0.51 1.71 2.69
N VAL A 47 -1.59 0.95 2.80
CA VAL A 47 -1.70 -0.40 2.25
C VAL A 47 -2.20 -0.30 0.82
N VAL A 48 -1.37 -0.69 -0.14
CA VAL A 48 -1.73 -0.78 -1.56
C VAL A 48 -2.01 -2.24 -1.88
N MET A 49 -3.26 -2.51 -2.26
CA MET A 49 -3.73 -3.82 -2.64
C MET A 49 -3.51 -4.01 -4.13
N VAL A 50 -2.73 -5.03 -4.50
CA VAL A 50 -2.47 -5.40 -5.89
C VAL A 50 -3.04 -6.79 -6.20
N ASP A 51 -3.39 -7.04 -7.47
CA ASP A 51 -3.82 -8.36 -7.93
C ASP A 51 -2.67 -9.38 -7.92
N GLN A 52 -1.45 -8.95 -8.27
CA GLN A 52 -0.24 -9.78 -8.26
C GLN A 52 1.01 -8.95 -7.94
N LYS A 53 1.94 -9.51 -7.16
CA LYS A 53 3.28 -8.91 -6.99
C LYS A 53 4.18 -9.25 -8.17
N VAL A 54 4.47 -8.23 -8.98
CA VAL A 54 5.39 -8.32 -10.10
C VAL A 54 6.79 -7.83 -9.67
N PRO A 55 7.89 -8.48 -10.08
CA PRO A 55 9.24 -7.95 -9.86
C PRO A 55 9.40 -6.56 -10.47
N VAL A 56 10.15 -5.68 -9.81
CA VAL A 56 10.37 -4.30 -10.26
C VAL A 56 10.97 -4.24 -11.67
N ASP A 57 11.82 -5.22 -12.04
CA ASP A 57 12.40 -5.31 -13.38
C ASP A 57 11.39 -5.59 -14.50
N GLN A 58 10.19 -6.06 -14.14
CA GLN A 58 9.08 -6.33 -15.06
C GLN A 58 7.99 -5.25 -15.01
N LEU A 59 8.12 -4.26 -14.13
CA LEU A 59 7.22 -3.11 -14.04
C LEU A 59 7.77 -1.93 -14.83
N ALA A 60 6.89 -1.14 -15.42
CA ALA A 60 7.30 0.16 -15.94
C ALA A 60 7.76 1.04 -14.77
N PRO A 61 8.76 1.93 -14.96
CA PRO A 61 9.24 2.81 -13.90
C PRO A 61 8.13 3.65 -13.24
N GLU A 62 7.08 3.96 -14.01
CA GLU A 62 5.88 4.67 -13.54
C GLU A 62 4.93 3.81 -12.69
N ASP A 63 4.94 2.49 -12.88
CA ASP A 63 4.12 1.54 -12.11
C ASP A 63 4.79 1.12 -10.80
N VAL A 64 6.08 1.43 -10.63
CA VAL A 64 6.77 1.17 -9.38
C VAL A 64 6.14 1.99 -8.26
N ILE A 65 5.70 1.29 -7.22
CA ILE A 65 5.14 1.89 -6.00
C ILE A 65 6.30 2.16 -5.04
N PRO A 66 6.50 3.40 -4.60
CA PRO A 66 7.55 3.72 -3.63
C PRO A 66 7.22 3.09 -2.27
N HIS A 67 8.25 2.74 -1.50
CA HIS A 67 8.10 2.17 -0.14
C HIS A 67 7.72 3.22 0.91
N GLU A 68 7.78 4.50 0.56
CA GLU A 68 7.47 5.63 1.43
C GLU A 68 6.89 6.80 0.62
N LEU A 69 5.84 7.45 1.13
CA LEU A 69 5.20 8.63 0.57
C LEU A 69 5.12 9.71 1.64
N GLU A 70 5.76 10.86 1.42
CA GLU A 70 5.75 12.00 2.36
C GLU A 70 6.11 11.62 3.82
N GLY A 71 7.03 10.66 4.00
CA GLY A 71 7.42 10.14 5.32
C GLY A 71 6.46 9.11 5.93
N VAL A 72 5.45 8.66 5.16
CA VAL A 72 4.53 7.60 5.54
C VAL A 72 4.91 6.32 4.81
N ARG A 73 5.07 5.23 5.57
CA ARG A 73 5.39 3.92 5.01
C ARG A 73 4.29 3.45 4.06
N VAL A 74 4.69 2.88 2.93
CA VAL A 74 3.79 2.22 1.98
C VAL A 74 4.05 0.72 2.03
N ASP A 75 2.97 -0.05 2.13
CA ASP A 75 3.01 -1.50 2.18
C ASP A 75 2.21 -2.07 1.01
N VAL A 76 2.87 -2.78 0.12
CA VAL A 76 2.22 -3.41 -1.04
C VAL A 76 1.81 -4.82 -0.63
N GLN A 77 0.51 -5.06 -0.56
CA GLN A 77 -0.09 -6.34 -0.22
C GLN A 77 -0.78 -6.93 -1.45
N GLU A 78 -0.43 -8.17 -1.77
CA GLU A 78 -1.15 -8.90 -2.80
C GLU A 78 -2.46 -9.39 -2.22
N MET A 79 -3.56 -9.21 -2.96
CA MET A 79 -4.82 -9.87 -2.62
C MET A 79 -4.61 -11.37 -2.76
N GLY A 80 -4.37 -12.05 -1.64
CA GLY A 80 -4.46 -13.51 -1.61
C GLY A 80 -5.86 -13.94 -2.05
N ILE A 81 -5.96 -15.10 -2.71
CA ILE A 81 -7.25 -15.73 -2.99
C ILE A 81 -7.94 -15.96 -1.64
N PHE A 82 -8.90 -15.10 -1.29
CA PHE A 82 -9.81 -15.37 -0.19
C PHE A 82 -10.75 -16.48 -0.66
N SER A 83 -10.31 -17.74 -0.56
CA SER A 83 -11.22 -18.87 -0.63
C SER A 83 -12.04 -18.87 0.66
N ALA A 84 -13.20 -18.22 0.63
CA ALA A 84 -14.26 -18.57 1.56
C ALA A 84 -14.67 -20.01 1.22
N GLN A 85 -14.32 -20.98 2.08
CA GLN A 85 -14.87 -22.34 2.07
C GLN A 85 -16.01 -22.43 3.08
#